data_AF-A0A971FGH3-F1
#
_entry.id   AF-A0A971FGH3-F1
#
_cell.length_a   1.000
_cell.length_b   1.000
_cell.length_c   1.000
_cell.angle_alpha   90.00
_cell.angle_beta   90.00
_cell.angle_gamma   90.00
#
_symmetry.space_group_name_H-M   'P 1'
#
loop_
_entity.id
_entity.type
_entity.pdbx_description
1 polymer ?
#
loop_
_entity_poly.entity_id
_entity_poly.type
_entity_poly.pdbx_seq_one_letter_code
_entity_poly.pdbx_strand_id
1 'polypeptide(L)'
;MNKEPIYLLLAVLLAFGLTACNKDVVILANNDLGMHCMDEDFSSFMILPPYNTVQAQVIQRGLAPVILSSGLEISYEIPGNTISSTKTNFWEYANALMGVSLAPDTGLTGNGLTGIMAPPSGEESRWIVTGIPITPIMDDGTENPYPLGLFTAKKDGEAVGSTQAVVPVSWEISCAVCHGGEDDKARSEGKEVLSTALDILTKHDEEHDTDLVNSQPVMCGSCHAQAPLGTIGEEGVSSLSRAMHHSHSGRMDADVLQAAGIGVSCYACHPGVRTQCLRDLHVSKGLGCMSCHGDMSAVASENRHPWVDEPRCDDCHERDGFEFEQEGTLFRNARGHHGVACAACHGSPHAMGPSLNDADNVQAIQYQGEPGPIGRKCSVCHGINLPKFVFDHKFS
;
A
#
# COMPACT_ATOMS: atom_id res chain seq x y z
N MET A 1 -60.80 -48.60 43.84
CA MET A 1 -59.99 -49.10 42.71
C MET A 1 -59.63 -47.89 41.85
N ASN A 2 -58.52 -47.22 42.21
CA ASN A 2 -58.01 -46.06 41.49
C ASN A 2 -57.26 -46.56 40.25
N LYS A 3 -57.65 -46.08 39.07
CA LYS A 3 -56.87 -46.22 37.84
C LYS A 3 -56.13 -44.91 37.63
N GLU A 4 -54.81 -44.92 37.82
CA GLU A 4 -53.95 -43.82 37.39
C GLU A 4 -53.76 -43.86 35.86
N PRO A 5 -53.75 -42.70 35.17
CA PRO A 5 -53.35 -42.65 33.78
C PRO A 5 -51.81 -42.57 33.68
N ILE A 6 -51.23 -43.50 32.92
CA ILE A 6 -49.84 -43.48 32.52
C ILE A 6 -49.64 -42.33 31.53
N TYR A 7 -48.92 -41.29 31.93
CA TYR A 7 -48.43 -40.25 31.01
C TYR A 7 -47.21 -40.78 30.27
N LEU A 8 -47.39 -41.10 28.99
CA LEU A 8 -46.31 -41.41 28.05
C LEU A 8 -45.54 -40.09 27.77
N LEU A 9 -44.40 -39.90 28.43
CA LEU A 9 -43.45 -38.84 28.05
C LEU A 9 -42.86 -39.18 26.68
N LEU A 10 -43.42 -38.59 25.61
CA LEU A 10 -42.70 -38.46 24.35
C LEU A 10 -41.56 -37.46 24.56
N ALA A 11 -40.35 -37.97 24.74
CA ALA A 11 -39.14 -37.19 24.54
C ALA A 11 -39.05 -36.85 23.04
N VAL A 12 -39.54 -35.67 22.68
CA VAL A 12 -39.20 -35.05 21.39
C VAL A 12 -37.74 -34.65 21.49
N LEU A 13 -36.85 -35.54 21.03
CA LEU A 13 -35.49 -35.16 20.64
C LEU A 13 -35.63 -34.17 19.48
N LEU A 14 -35.67 -32.88 19.81
CA LEU A 14 -35.30 -31.81 18.90
C LEU A 14 -33.82 -32.00 18.58
N ALA A 15 -33.54 -32.88 17.63
CA ALA A 15 -32.33 -32.82 16.84
C ALA A 15 -32.41 -31.52 16.02
N PHE A 16 -32.15 -30.39 16.68
CA PHE A 16 -31.52 -29.29 15.98
C PHE A 16 -30.24 -29.89 15.42
N GLY A 17 -30.24 -30.15 14.12
CA GLY A 17 -29.00 -30.30 13.39
C GLY A 17 -28.16 -29.09 13.75
N LEU A 18 -27.17 -29.30 14.61
CA LEU A 18 -25.90 -28.62 14.48
C LEU A 18 -25.41 -29.01 13.09
N THR A 19 -25.94 -28.32 12.08
CA THR A 19 -25.27 -28.17 10.80
C THR A 19 -23.86 -27.83 11.21
N ALA A 20 -22.91 -28.71 10.89
CA ALA A 20 -21.50 -28.44 11.09
C ALA A 20 -21.30 -26.99 10.67
N CYS A 21 -20.90 -26.13 11.60
CA CYS A 21 -20.50 -24.77 11.27
C CYS A 21 -19.41 -24.98 10.23
N ASN A 22 -19.75 -24.79 8.97
CA ASN A 22 -18.75 -24.80 7.92
C ASN A 22 -17.79 -23.71 8.37
N LYS A 23 -16.55 -24.08 8.66
CA LYS A 23 -15.56 -23.19 9.25
C LYS A 23 -15.09 -22.26 8.14
N ASP A 24 -16.00 -21.41 7.68
CA ASP A 24 -15.78 -20.42 6.66
C ASP A 24 -14.69 -19.47 7.15
N VAL A 25 -13.74 -19.15 6.27
CA VAL A 25 -12.67 -18.19 6.56
C VAL A 25 -12.95 -16.86 5.87
N VAL A 26 -12.52 -15.77 6.50
CA VAL A 26 -12.45 -14.43 5.91
C VAL A 26 -10.97 -14.12 5.68
N ILE A 27 -10.64 -13.61 4.50
CA ILE A 27 -9.29 -13.20 4.14
C ILE A 27 -9.34 -11.69 3.99
N LEU A 28 -8.59 -10.98 4.81
CA LEU A 28 -8.51 -9.52 4.78
C LEU A 28 -7.14 -9.15 4.23
N ALA A 29 -7.09 -8.82 2.94
CA ALA A 29 -5.87 -8.48 2.24
C ALA A 29 -5.77 -6.97 1.99
N ASN A 30 -4.60 -6.38 2.20
CA ASN A 30 -4.33 -4.97 1.99
C ASN A 30 -2.88 -4.74 1.54
N ASN A 31 -2.66 -3.70 0.74
CA ASN A 31 -1.33 -3.17 0.51
C ASN A 31 -0.83 -2.45 1.79
N ASP A 32 0.48 -2.38 2.00
CA ASP A 32 1.04 -1.85 3.25
C ASP A 32 1.17 -0.31 3.30
N LEU A 33 1.14 0.38 2.14
CA LEU A 33 1.42 1.82 2.02
C LEU A 33 0.31 2.65 1.36
N GLY A 34 -0.61 2.03 0.62
CA GLY A 34 -1.68 2.68 -0.14
C GLY A 34 -1.46 2.76 -1.65
N MET A 35 -0.22 3.03 -2.07
CA MET A 35 0.25 3.02 -3.46
C MET A 35 1.77 2.95 -3.49
N HIS A 36 2.33 2.06 -4.30
CA HIS A 36 3.76 2.07 -4.59
C HIS A 36 4.06 2.98 -5.77
N CYS A 37 5.13 3.75 -5.69
CA CYS A 37 5.60 4.62 -6.76
C CYS A 37 6.86 4.00 -7.38
N MET A 38 7.01 4.06 -8.70
CA MET A 38 8.21 3.61 -9.41
C MET A 38 8.56 4.56 -10.56
N ASP A 39 9.81 4.53 -11.02
CA ASP A 39 10.19 5.19 -12.27
C ASP A 39 9.56 4.48 -13.48
N GLU A 40 9.23 5.23 -14.53
CA GLU A 40 8.79 4.65 -15.81
C GLU A 40 9.98 4.08 -16.61
N ASP A 41 11.09 4.82 -16.60
CA ASP A 41 12.33 4.54 -17.32
C ASP A 41 13.53 4.57 -16.36
N PHE A 42 14.43 3.60 -16.49
CA PHE A 42 15.56 3.38 -15.59
C PHE A 42 16.93 3.67 -16.25
N SER A 43 16.94 4.26 -17.45
CA SER A 43 18.18 4.46 -18.23
C SER A 43 19.04 5.61 -17.72
N SER A 44 18.43 6.61 -17.09
CA SER A 44 19.13 7.81 -16.59
C SER A 44 19.36 7.77 -15.09
N PHE A 45 18.30 7.58 -14.30
CA PHE A 45 18.37 7.40 -12.87
C PHE A 45 17.23 6.52 -12.35
N MET A 46 17.28 6.18 -11.07
CA MET A 46 16.21 5.51 -10.35
C MET A 46 15.94 6.14 -8.99
N ILE A 47 14.69 6.53 -8.76
CA ILE A 47 14.16 6.89 -7.45
C ILE A 47 13.68 5.63 -6.73
N LEU A 48 12.77 4.87 -7.35
CA LEU A 48 12.18 3.64 -6.81
C LEU A 48 11.98 2.56 -7.90
N PRO A 49 12.34 1.30 -7.62
CA PRO A 49 12.13 0.18 -8.52
C PRO A 49 10.67 -0.28 -8.54
N PRO A 50 10.27 -1.15 -9.49
CA PRO A 50 9.02 -1.90 -9.41
C PRO A 50 8.97 -2.71 -8.11
N TYR A 51 7.93 -2.48 -7.30
CA TYR A 51 7.76 -3.15 -6.02
C TYR A 51 6.30 -3.09 -5.55
N ASN A 52 5.89 -4.05 -4.74
CA ASN A 52 4.66 -3.95 -3.97
C ASN A 52 4.71 -4.93 -2.80
N THR A 53 4.11 -4.56 -1.68
CA THR A 53 3.90 -5.45 -0.54
C THR A 53 2.42 -5.60 -0.28
N VAL A 54 1.96 -6.83 -0.16
CA VAL A 54 0.60 -7.16 0.24
C VAL A 54 0.64 -8.06 1.46
N GLN A 55 -0.26 -7.78 2.39
CA GLN A 55 -0.44 -8.52 3.63
C GLN A 55 -1.85 -9.10 3.65
N ALA A 56 -2.01 -10.28 4.22
CA ALA A 56 -3.31 -10.93 4.37
C ALA A 56 -3.46 -11.51 5.78
N GLN A 57 -4.46 -11.04 6.53
CA GLN A 57 -4.88 -11.65 7.79
C GLN A 57 -6.07 -12.58 7.54
N VAL A 58 -6.03 -13.80 8.08
CA VAL A 58 -7.12 -14.77 7.90
C VAL A 58 -7.84 -14.99 9.23
N ILE A 59 -9.16 -14.86 9.20
CA ILE A 59 -10.02 -15.04 10.37
C ILE A 59 -10.93 -16.24 10.13
N GLN A 60 -10.85 -17.24 10.99
CA GLN A 60 -11.86 -18.29 11.05
C GLN A 60 -13.13 -17.73 11.69
N ARG A 61 -14.24 -17.79 10.95
CA ARG A 61 -15.52 -17.26 11.43
C ARG A 61 -16.10 -18.12 12.55
N GLY A 62 -16.87 -17.46 13.42
CA GLY A 62 -17.60 -18.10 14.50
C GLY A 62 -17.97 -17.10 15.59
N LEU A 63 -18.79 -17.50 16.56
CA LEU A 63 -19.23 -16.59 17.64
C LEU A 63 -18.06 -15.89 18.33
N ALA A 64 -16.99 -16.65 18.58
CA ALA A 64 -15.67 -16.16 18.94
C ALA A 64 -14.72 -16.45 17.75
N PRO A 65 -14.46 -15.47 16.87
CA PRO A 65 -13.56 -15.64 15.74
C PRO A 65 -12.14 -15.93 16.20
N VAL A 66 -11.37 -16.62 15.36
CA VAL A 66 -9.96 -16.91 15.64
C VAL A 66 -9.12 -16.41 14.49
N ILE A 67 -8.11 -15.60 14.79
CA ILE A 67 -7.08 -15.22 13.81
C ILE A 67 -6.21 -16.46 13.56
N LEU A 68 -6.20 -16.93 12.33
CA LEU A 68 -5.37 -18.06 11.91
C LEU A 68 -3.98 -17.55 11.55
N SER A 69 -2.94 -18.24 12.03
CA SER A 69 -1.55 -17.94 11.71
C SER A 69 -0.77 -19.14 11.12
N SER A 70 -1.43 -20.28 10.94
CA SER A 70 -0.84 -21.50 10.42
C SER A 70 -1.91 -22.43 9.83
N GLY A 71 -1.47 -23.50 9.15
CA GLY A 71 -2.37 -24.52 8.60
C GLY A 71 -3.10 -24.11 7.32
N LEU A 72 -2.69 -22.99 6.71
CA LEU A 72 -3.17 -22.51 5.41
C LEU A 72 -1.99 -22.07 4.54
N GLU A 73 -2.17 -22.26 3.24
CA GLU A 73 -1.36 -21.64 2.19
C GLU A 73 -2.17 -20.50 1.57
N ILE A 74 -1.58 -19.31 1.41
CA ILE A 74 -2.23 -18.21 0.72
C ILE A 74 -1.52 -17.98 -0.61
N SER A 75 -2.21 -18.30 -1.71
CA SER A 75 -1.72 -18.00 -3.06
C SER A 75 -2.25 -16.64 -3.52
N TYR A 76 -1.45 -15.93 -4.32
CA TYR A 76 -1.86 -14.69 -4.97
C TYR A 76 -1.61 -14.75 -6.48
N GLU A 77 -2.41 -14.00 -7.22
CA GLU A 77 -2.19 -13.67 -8.63
C GLU A 77 -2.75 -12.28 -8.92
N ILE A 78 -2.28 -11.65 -10.00
CA ILE A 78 -2.77 -10.35 -10.45
C ILE A 78 -3.41 -10.53 -11.84
N PRO A 79 -4.72 -10.82 -11.91
CA PRO A 79 -5.41 -11.05 -13.17
C PRO A 79 -5.25 -9.89 -14.14
N GLY A 80 -4.80 -10.19 -15.36
CA GLY A 80 -4.59 -9.21 -16.43
C GLY A 80 -3.31 -8.38 -16.32
N ASN A 81 -2.46 -8.63 -15.32
CA ASN A 81 -1.14 -8.00 -15.19
C ASN A 81 -0.10 -9.07 -14.79
N THR A 82 0.16 -9.97 -15.73
CA THR A 82 0.96 -11.19 -15.50
C THR A 82 2.42 -11.03 -15.90
N ILE A 83 2.75 -10.00 -16.68
CA ILE A 83 4.10 -9.72 -17.19
C ILE A 83 4.39 -8.23 -16.98
N SER A 84 5.55 -7.88 -16.45
CA SER A 84 6.02 -6.50 -16.28
C SER A 84 7.32 -6.20 -17.03
N SER A 85 8.11 -7.23 -17.34
CA SER A 85 9.40 -7.13 -18.03
C SER A 85 9.36 -6.55 -19.44
N THR A 86 8.18 -6.57 -20.08
CA THR A 86 7.97 -5.96 -21.40
C THR A 86 7.38 -4.55 -21.33
N LYS A 87 7.12 -4.03 -20.13
CA LYS A 87 6.38 -2.77 -19.90
C LYS A 87 7.28 -1.66 -19.30
N THR A 88 8.49 -2.01 -18.90
CA THR A 88 9.54 -1.10 -18.42
C THR A 88 10.91 -1.72 -18.66
N ASN A 89 11.97 -0.92 -18.65
CA ASN A 89 13.36 -1.37 -18.82
C ASN A 89 14.08 -1.68 -17.49
N PHE A 90 13.40 -1.73 -16.35
CA PHE A 90 14.03 -2.00 -15.04
C PHE A 90 15.00 -3.19 -15.04
N TRP A 91 14.61 -4.35 -15.58
CA TRP A 91 15.44 -5.56 -15.57
C TRP A 91 16.74 -5.43 -16.38
N GLU A 92 16.76 -4.56 -17.39
CA GLU A 92 17.97 -4.23 -18.15
C GLU A 92 18.99 -3.47 -17.27
N TYR A 93 18.49 -2.55 -16.44
CA TYR A 93 19.32 -1.65 -15.64
C TYR A 93 19.51 -2.09 -14.18
N ALA A 94 18.81 -3.12 -13.70
CA ALA A 94 18.85 -3.58 -12.31
C ALA A 94 20.28 -3.90 -11.82
N ASN A 95 21.15 -4.42 -12.70
CA ASN A 95 22.53 -4.70 -12.34
C ASN A 95 23.36 -3.42 -12.19
N ALA A 96 23.21 -2.48 -13.12
CA ALA A 96 23.93 -1.20 -13.06
C ALA A 96 23.48 -0.34 -11.87
N LEU A 97 22.16 -0.32 -11.59
CA LEU A 97 21.57 0.49 -10.53
C LEU A 97 21.75 -0.12 -9.13
N MET A 98 21.58 -1.43 -9.00
CA MET A 98 21.45 -2.08 -7.69
C MET A 98 22.42 -3.26 -7.48
N GLY A 99 23.26 -3.59 -8.47
CA GLY A 99 24.20 -4.71 -8.38
C GLY A 99 23.53 -6.09 -8.41
N VAL A 100 22.23 -6.18 -8.74
CA VAL A 100 21.47 -7.43 -8.77
C VAL A 100 21.20 -7.88 -10.19
N SER A 101 21.18 -9.19 -10.43
CA SER A 101 20.71 -9.78 -11.69
C SER A 101 19.42 -10.52 -11.40
N LEU A 102 18.33 -10.04 -12.01
CA LEU A 102 16.99 -10.57 -11.82
C LEU A 102 16.54 -11.26 -13.11
N ALA A 103 15.89 -12.40 -12.98
CA ALA A 103 15.13 -12.97 -14.10
C ALA A 103 13.97 -12.01 -14.44
N PRO A 104 13.55 -11.94 -15.73
CA PRO A 104 12.34 -11.21 -16.11
C PRO A 104 11.16 -11.54 -15.20
N ASP A 105 10.35 -10.54 -14.86
CA ASP A 105 9.13 -10.67 -14.05
C ASP A 105 9.34 -11.14 -12.61
N THR A 106 10.60 -11.20 -12.17
CA THR A 106 10.99 -11.47 -10.78
C THR A 106 11.39 -10.18 -10.09
N GLY A 107 10.76 -9.89 -8.95
CA GLY A 107 11.07 -8.72 -8.16
C GLY A 107 12.22 -8.94 -7.18
N LEU A 108 12.58 -7.86 -6.47
CA LEU A 108 13.79 -7.79 -5.65
C LEU A 108 13.86 -8.81 -4.50
N THR A 109 12.73 -9.36 -4.08
CA THR A 109 12.65 -10.39 -3.03
C THR A 109 12.38 -11.79 -3.60
N GLY A 110 12.50 -11.97 -4.91
CA GLY A 110 12.31 -13.25 -5.60
C GLY A 110 10.86 -13.60 -5.95
N ASN A 111 9.90 -12.74 -5.61
CA ASN A 111 8.48 -12.95 -5.89
C ASN A 111 8.12 -12.41 -7.29
N GLY A 112 7.13 -13.04 -7.94
CA GLY A 112 6.59 -12.60 -9.23
C GLY A 112 5.18 -12.03 -9.12
N LEU A 113 4.47 -11.93 -10.25
CA LEU A 113 3.08 -11.45 -10.34
C LEU A 113 2.05 -12.50 -9.89
N THR A 114 2.51 -13.73 -9.62
CA THR A 114 1.78 -14.81 -8.98
C THR A 114 2.72 -15.59 -8.07
N GLY A 115 2.19 -16.19 -7.02
CA GLY A 115 2.99 -17.00 -6.11
C GLY A 115 2.25 -17.37 -4.83
N ILE A 116 3.04 -17.79 -3.84
CA ILE A 116 2.57 -18.11 -2.49
C ILE A 116 3.12 -17.06 -1.53
N MET A 117 2.27 -16.49 -0.69
CA MET A 117 2.68 -15.53 0.34
C MET A 117 3.47 -16.24 1.46
N ALA A 118 4.48 -15.59 2.01
CA ALA A 118 5.22 -16.10 3.15
C ALA A 118 4.29 -16.23 4.38
N PRO A 119 4.34 -17.35 5.12
CA PRO A 119 3.49 -17.56 6.28
C PRO A 119 3.89 -16.63 7.44
N PRO A 120 2.95 -16.34 8.36
CA PRO A 120 3.24 -15.58 9.56
C PRO A 120 4.36 -16.24 10.39
N SER A 121 5.20 -15.43 11.02
CA SER A 121 6.29 -15.89 11.89
C SER A 121 6.49 -14.96 13.08
N GLY A 122 6.95 -15.51 14.21
CA GLY A 122 7.10 -14.75 15.45
C GLY A 122 5.76 -14.18 15.94
N GLU A 123 5.72 -12.86 16.15
CA GLU A 123 4.50 -12.13 16.57
C GLU A 123 3.63 -11.71 15.38
N GLU A 124 4.06 -11.91 14.14
CA GLU A 124 3.26 -11.62 12.95
C GLU A 124 2.08 -12.60 12.84
N SER A 125 0.91 -12.09 12.48
CA SER A 125 -0.33 -12.87 12.27
C SER A 125 -0.82 -12.84 10.83
N ARG A 126 -0.10 -12.17 9.93
CA ARG A 126 -0.42 -11.99 8.52
C ARG A 126 0.52 -12.78 7.62
N TRP A 127 -0.02 -13.34 6.56
CA TRP A 127 0.78 -13.79 5.43
C TRP A 127 1.25 -12.55 4.67
N ILE A 128 2.49 -12.55 4.20
CA ILE A 128 3.09 -11.38 3.55
C ILE A 128 3.76 -11.81 2.25
N VAL A 129 3.48 -11.09 1.18
CA VAL A 129 4.31 -11.10 -0.03
C VAL A 129 4.91 -9.72 -0.20
N THR A 130 6.22 -9.68 -0.40
CA THR A 130 6.99 -8.46 -0.66
C THR A 130 7.52 -8.48 -2.09
N GLY A 131 7.92 -7.32 -2.61
CA GLY A 131 8.65 -7.22 -3.87
C GLY A 131 7.92 -7.80 -5.08
N ILE A 132 6.59 -7.68 -5.15
CA ILE A 132 5.87 -7.97 -6.40
C ILE A 132 6.27 -6.90 -7.43
N PRO A 133 6.85 -7.26 -8.60
CA PRO A 133 7.36 -6.29 -9.55
C PRO A 133 6.26 -5.79 -10.51
N ILE A 134 5.10 -5.42 -9.95
CA ILE A 134 3.94 -4.98 -10.72
C ILE A 134 4.16 -3.58 -11.32
N THR A 135 3.61 -3.36 -12.50
CA THR A 135 3.62 -2.07 -13.24
C THR A 135 2.19 -1.55 -13.43
N PRO A 136 1.97 -0.24 -13.63
CA PRO A 136 0.62 0.31 -13.83
C PRO A 136 0.03 -0.04 -15.20
N ILE A 137 0.80 -0.64 -16.11
CA ILE A 137 0.30 -1.09 -17.41
C ILE A 137 -0.13 -2.56 -17.34
N MET A 138 -1.34 -2.83 -17.81
CA MET A 138 -1.93 -4.17 -17.92
C MET A 138 -1.40 -4.92 -19.15
N ASP A 139 -1.65 -6.21 -19.24
CA ASP A 139 -1.14 -7.06 -20.34
C ASP A 139 -1.73 -6.68 -21.71
N ASP A 140 -2.89 -6.02 -21.73
CA ASP A 140 -3.53 -5.48 -22.94
C ASP A 140 -3.01 -4.08 -23.33
N GLY A 141 -2.05 -3.53 -22.57
CA GLY A 141 -1.48 -2.20 -22.78
C GLY A 141 -2.29 -1.06 -22.17
N THR A 142 -3.42 -1.33 -21.52
CA THR A 142 -4.17 -0.28 -20.81
C THR A 142 -3.49 0.09 -19.50
N GLU A 143 -3.59 1.36 -19.10
CA GLU A 143 -3.12 1.81 -17.79
C GLU A 143 -4.20 1.52 -16.74
N ASN A 144 -3.83 0.81 -15.68
CA ASN A 144 -4.61 0.59 -14.48
C ASN A 144 -3.69 0.72 -13.25
N PRO A 145 -3.72 1.87 -12.54
CA PRO A 145 -2.95 2.07 -11.31
C PRO A 145 -3.47 1.29 -10.10
N TYR A 146 -4.66 0.67 -10.21
CA TYR A 146 -5.36 -0.01 -9.13
C TYR A 146 -5.72 -1.46 -9.50
N PRO A 147 -4.76 -2.28 -9.96
CA PRO A 147 -5.05 -3.66 -10.32
C PRO A 147 -5.49 -4.45 -9.09
N LEU A 148 -6.52 -5.28 -9.25
CA LEU A 148 -7.03 -6.15 -8.19
C LEU A 148 -6.22 -7.45 -8.20
N GLY A 149 -5.51 -7.73 -7.11
CA GLY A 149 -4.94 -9.05 -6.85
C GLY A 149 -6.03 -10.01 -6.34
N LEU A 150 -5.97 -11.28 -6.74
CA LEU A 150 -6.78 -12.36 -6.20
C LEU A 150 -5.96 -13.13 -5.17
N PHE A 151 -6.45 -13.21 -3.94
CA PHE A 151 -5.83 -13.91 -2.83
C PHE A 151 -6.70 -15.10 -2.43
N THR A 152 -6.15 -16.30 -2.49
CA THR A 152 -6.88 -17.55 -2.22
C THR A 152 -6.24 -18.31 -1.08
N ALA A 153 -7.02 -18.61 -0.04
CA ALA A 153 -6.60 -19.50 1.02
C ALA A 153 -6.86 -20.96 0.62
N LYS A 154 -5.84 -21.81 0.79
CA LYS A 154 -5.90 -23.24 0.55
C LYS A 154 -5.58 -24.02 1.82
N LYS A 155 -6.33 -25.09 2.04
CA LYS A 155 -6.09 -26.08 3.10
C LYS A 155 -5.98 -27.45 2.47
N ASP A 156 -4.87 -28.15 2.70
CA ASP A 156 -4.61 -29.47 2.13
C ASP A 156 -4.76 -29.53 0.59
N GLY A 157 -4.45 -28.41 -0.08
CA GLY A 157 -4.58 -28.25 -1.54
C GLY A 157 -5.95 -27.76 -2.04
N GLU A 158 -6.99 -27.75 -1.19
CA GLU A 158 -8.33 -27.30 -1.56
C GLU A 158 -8.55 -25.83 -1.20
N ALA A 159 -9.17 -25.06 -2.10
CA ALA A 159 -9.51 -23.67 -1.84
C ALA A 159 -10.64 -23.58 -0.79
N VAL A 160 -10.40 -22.82 0.28
CA VAL A 160 -11.36 -22.62 1.38
C VAL A 160 -11.93 -21.20 1.43
N GLY A 161 -11.39 -20.28 0.63
CA GLY A 161 -11.90 -18.93 0.47
C GLY A 161 -11.01 -18.09 -0.43
N SER A 162 -11.54 -16.97 -0.93
CA SER A 162 -10.78 -15.99 -1.68
C SER A 162 -11.27 -14.56 -1.41
N THR A 163 -10.41 -13.60 -1.68
CA THR A 163 -10.75 -12.18 -1.71
C THR A 163 -9.99 -11.45 -2.80
N GLN A 164 -10.44 -10.26 -3.15
CA GLN A 164 -9.69 -9.34 -4.00
C GLN A 164 -9.31 -8.09 -3.22
N ALA A 165 -8.10 -7.61 -3.43
CA ALA A 165 -7.60 -6.36 -2.88
C ALA A 165 -6.73 -5.65 -3.92
N VAL A 166 -6.68 -4.32 -3.84
CA VAL A 166 -5.87 -3.52 -4.76
C VAL A 166 -4.39 -3.78 -4.47
N VAL A 167 -3.59 -3.91 -5.54
CA VAL A 167 -2.11 -3.96 -5.54
C VAL A 167 -1.62 -2.69 -6.25
N PRO A 168 -1.74 -1.51 -5.61
CA PRO A 168 -1.69 -0.22 -6.29
C PRO A 168 -0.26 0.16 -6.65
N VAL A 169 -0.07 0.60 -7.88
CA VAL A 169 1.23 1.04 -8.41
C VAL A 169 1.05 2.19 -9.38
N SER A 170 1.98 3.13 -9.36
CA SER A 170 1.99 4.26 -10.30
C SER A 170 3.42 4.68 -10.64
N TRP A 171 3.58 5.18 -11.85
CA TRP A 171 4.77 5.89 -12.32
C TRP A 171 4.47 7.36 -12.64
N GLU A 172 3.33 7.87 -12.16
CA GLU A 172 2.93 9.25 -12.36
C GLU A 172 3.83 10.18 -11.53
N ILE A 173 4.80 10.81 -12.19
CA ILE A 173 5.70 11.81 -11.63
C ILE A 173 5.80 12.97 -12.63
N SER A 174 5.50 14.20 -12.19
CA SER A 174 5.35 15.36 -13.08
C SER A 174 6.60 16.25 -13.12
N CYS A 175 7.80 15.69 -13.02
CA CYS A 175 9.05 16.46 -13.02
C CYS A 175 9.18 17.38 -14.25
N ALA A 176 8.67 16.95 -15.40
CA ALA A 176 8.71 17.69 -16.66
C ALA A 176 7.97 19.04 -16.62
N VAL A 177 7.15 19.30 -15.60
CA VAL A 177 6.52 20.61 -15.38
C VAL A 177 7.55 21.70 -15.14
N CYS A 178 8.67 21.37 -14.50
CA CYS A 178 9.75 22.32 -14.17
C CYS A 178 11.11 21.95 -14.77
N HIS A 179 11.32 20.69 -15.15
CA HIS A 179 12.60 20.18 -15.66
C HIS A 179 12.55 19.85 -17.16
N GLY A 180 13.40 20.51 -17.95
CA GLY A 180 13.43 20.38 -19.42
C GLY A 180 12.43 21.30 -20.15
N GLY A 181 11.91 22.33 -19.45
CA GLY A 181 10.91 23.28 -19.94
C GLY A 181 11.47 24.47 -20.75
N GLU A 182 10.60 25.38 -21.20
CA GLU A 182 11.00 26.55 -22.01
C GLU A 182 11.87 27.57 -21.26
N ASP A 183 11.75 27.67 -19.93
CA ASP A 183 12.60 28.54 -19.12
C ASP A 183 14.05 28.03 -19.04
N ASP A 184 14.26 26.72 -19.16
CA ASP A 184 15.59 26.12 -19.37
C ASP A 184 16.09 26.40 -20.80
N LYS A 185 15.19 26.59 -21.79
CA LYS A 185 15.52 27.08 -23.14
C LYS A 185 16.01 28.54 -23.15
N ALA A 186 15.62 29.36 -22.17
CA ALA A 186 16.05 30.76 -22.08
C ALA A 186 17.42 30.91 -21.39
N ARG A 187 17.80 29.99 -20.50
CA ARG A 187 19.14 29.93 -19.89
C ARG A 187 20.18 29.27 -20.80
N SER A 188 19.73 28.48 -21.76
CA SER A 188 20.56 27.89 -22.81
C SER A 188 20.60 28.80 -24.04
N GLU A 189 21.46 29.81 -24.02
CA GLU A 189 21.85 30.53 -25.26
C GLU A 189 22.52 29.55 -26.24
N GLY A 190 21.72 28.81 -27.01
CA GLY A 190 22.16 27.89 -28.06
C GLY A 190 22.58 26.48 -27.62
N LYS A 191 22.15 25.96 -26.44
CA LYS A 191 22.36 24.54 -26.08
C LYS A 191 21.16 23.66 -26.44
N GLU A 192 21.41 22.37 -26.70
CA GLU A 192 20.36 21.37 -27.00
C GLU A 192 19.33 21.26 -25.87
N VAL A 193 18.07 21.02 -26.24
CA VAL A 193 16.99 20.76 -25.27
C VAL A 193 17.27 19.42 -24.59
N LEU A 194 17.57 19.46 -23.30
CA LEU A 194 17.81 18.26 -22.49
C LEU A 194 16.49 17.52 -22.22
N SER A 195 16.55 16.20 -22.09
CA SER A 195 15.44 15.44 -21.52
C SER A 195 15.24 15.86 -20.05
N THR A 196 14.04 15.66 -19.50
CA THR A 196 13.75 15.93 -18.09
C THR A 196 14.77 15.26 -17.16
N ALA A 197 15.15 14.01 -17.43
CA ALA A 197 16.12 13.31 -16.61
C ALA A 197 17.53 13.90 -16.71
N LEU A 198 17.98 14.26 -17.92
CA LEU A 198 19.29 14.86 -18.12
C LEU A 198 19.38 16.28 -17.53
N ASP A 199 18.29 17.05 -17.59
CA ASP A 199 18.20 18.35 -16.92
C ASP A 199 18.31 18.22 -15.39
N ILE A 200 17.64 17.23 -14.79
CA ILE A 200 17.76 16.93 -13.36
C ILE A 200 19.21 16.62 -12.98
N LEU A 201 19.86 15.71 -13.72
CA LEU A 201 21.25 15.32 -13.43
C LEU A 201 22.23 16.49 -13.66
N THR A 202 22.03 17.28 -14.72
CA THR A 202 22.86 18.47 -14.99
C THR A 202 22.74 19.49 -13.87
N LYS A 203 21.53 19.79 -13.41
CA LYS A 203 21.30 20.72 -12.28
C LYS A 203 21.88 20.18 -10.98
N HIS A 204 21.86 18.85 -10.78
CA HIS A 204 22.50 18.22 -9.63
C HIS A 204 24.03 18.40 -9.69
N ASP A 205 24.64 18.14 -10.84
CA ASP A 205 26.08 18.33 -11.06
C ASP A 205 26.50 19.79 -10.83
N GLU A 206 25.73 20.75 -11.32
CA GLU A 206 25.99 22.18 -11.14
C GLU A 206 25.88 22.64 -9.67
N GLU A 207 24.89 22.14 -8.91
CA GLU A 207 24.65 22.57 -7.53
C GLU A 207 25.58 21.85 -6.53
N HIS A 208 26.00 20.62 -6.83
CA HIS A 208 26.69 19.74 -5.89
C HIS A 208 28.09 19.30 -6.31
N ASP A 209 28.61 19.81 -7.44
CA ASP A 209 29.93 19.47 -7.99
C ASP A 209 30.09 17.95 -8.21
N THR A 210 29.03 17.32 -8.74
CA THR A 210 29.00 15.90 -9.09
C THR A 210 29.24 15.66 -10.58
N ASP A 211 29.37 14.40 -10.99
CA ASP A 211 29.52 13.98 -12.40
C ASP A 211 28.50 12.88 -12.76
N LEU A 212 27.25 13.09 -12.34
CA LEU A 212 26.15 12.14 -12.50
C LEU A 212 25.73 11.97 -13.95
N VAL A 213 25.83 13.03 -14.76
CA VAL A 213 25.54 12.94 -16.20
C VAL A 213 26.39 11.87 -16.89
N ASN A 214 27.69 11.79 -16.55
CA ASN A 214 28.60 10.78 -17.10
C ASN A 214 28.56 9.43 -16.37
N SER A 215 27.85 9.35 -15.25
CA SER A 215 27.76 8.15 -14.39
C SER A 215 26.42 7.40 -14.52
N GLN A 216 25.60 7.73 -15.52
CA GLN A 216 24.30 7.09 -15.74
C GLN A 216 24.42 5.57 -16.01
N PRO A 217 23.44 4.75 -15.57
CA PRO A 217 22.29 5.15 -14.77
C PRO A 217 22.65 5.36 -13.29
N VAL A 218 22.03 6.35 -12.64
CA VAL A 218 22.30 6.69 -11.23
C VAL A 218 21.18 6.19 -10.32
N MET A 219 21.50 5.37 -9.32
CA MET A 219 20.56 5.09 -8.23
C MET A 219 20.64 6.22 -7.20
N CYS A 220 19.63 7.08 -7.08
CA CYS A 220 19.66 8.19 -6.12
C CYS A 220 19.93 7.70 -4.68
N GLY A 221 19.43 6.48 -4.39
CA GLY A 221 19.63 5.77 -3.14
C GLY A 221 21.08 5.36 -2.82
N SER A 222 22.02 5.41 -3.77
CA SER A 222 23.42 5.06 -3.53
C SER A 222 24.12 6.09 -2.63
N CYS A 223 23.78 7.37 -2.79
CA CYS A 223 24.34 8.46 -1.99
C CYS A 223 23.32 8.99 -0.98
N HIS A 224 22.04 9.07 -1.35
CA HIS A 224 20.99 9.53 -0.44
C HIS A 224 20.33 8.35 0.28
N ALA A 225 20.28 8.39 1.62
CA ALA A 225 19.63 7.33 2.39
C ALA A 225 18.13 7.19 2.02
N GLN A 226 17.69 5.94 1.80
CA GLN A 226 16.30 5.59 1.49
C GLN A 226 15.87 4.35 2.28
N ALA A 227 15.10 4.58 3.34
CA ALA A 227 14.48 3.53 4.15
C ALA A 227 13.75 2.43 3.34
N PRO A 228 12.91 2.74 2.33
CA PRO A 228 12.18 1.70 1.58
C PRO A 228 13.10 0.78 0.76
N LEU A 229 14.32 1.23 0.43
CA LEU A 229 15.32 0.45 -0.29
C LEU A 229 16.39 -0.15 0.64
N GLY A 230 16.33 0.17 1.94
CA GLY A 230 17.34 -0.20 2.91
C GLY A 230 18.71 0.45 2.66
N THR A 231 18.77 1.52 1.87
CA THR A 231 20.04 2.20 1.62
C THR A 231 20.39 3.14 2.77
N ILE A 232 21.64 3.04 3.23
CA ILE A 232 22.15 3.83 4.35
C ILE A 232 22.58 5.24 3.93
N GLY A 233 22.82 5.46 2.62
CA GLY A 233 23.39 6.68 2.08
C GLY A 233 24.86 6.90 2.44
N GLU A 234 25.40 8.03 2.02
CA GLU A 234 26.75 8.48 2.32
C GLU A 234 26.78 9.42 3.52
N GLU A 235 27.91 9.42 4.24
CA GLU A 235 28.11 10.30 5.38
C GLU A 235 28.07 11.78 4.95
N GLY A 236 27.29 12.59 5.68
CA GLY A 236 27.13 14.01 5.37
C GLY A 236 26.12 14.32 4.25
N VAL A 237 25.61 13.30 3.56
CA VAL A 237 24.54 13.44 2.54
C VAL A 237 23.19 13.26 3.21
N SER A 238 22.25 14.17 2.92
CA SER A 238 20.89 14.07 3.47
C SER A 238 20.11 12.91 2.88
N SER A 239 19.09 12.41 3.59
CA SER A 239 18.18 11.40 3.03
C SER A 239 17.52 11.90 1.74
N LEU A 240 17.09 11.00 0.85
CA LEU A 240 16.53 11.43 -0.44
C LEU A 240 15.26 12.27 -0.24
N SER A 241 14.42 11.87 0.72
CA SER A 241 13.25 12.65 1.11
C SER A 241 13.63 14.08 1.50
N ARG A 242 14.61 14.26 2.39
CA ARG A 242 15.03 15.60 2.79
C ARG A 242 15.58 16.40 1.62
N ALA A 243 16.49 15.82 0.84
CA ALA A 243 17.12 16.48 -0.31
C ALA A 243 16.07 17.00 -1.30
N MET A 244 15.13 16.13 -1.69
CA MET A 244 14.06 16.45 -2.62
C MET A 244 13.13 17.53 -2.05
N HIS A 245 12.59 17.35 -0.85
CA HIS A 245 11.63 18.30 -0.29
C HIS A 245 12.27 19.67 0.01
N HIS A 246 13.50 19.69 0.55
CA HIS A 246 14.20 20.94 0.84
C HIS A 246 14.50 21.73 -0.44
N SER A 247 14.96 21.04 -1.49
CA SER A 247 15.23 21.70 -2.77
C SER A 247 13.94 22.24 -3.41
N HIS A 248 12.82 21.56 -3.26
CA HIS A 248 11.59 21.96 -3.96
C HIS A 248 10.69 22.91 -3.17
N SER A 249 10.83 23.02 -1.85
CA SER A 249 9.90 23.77 -0.97
C SER A 249 9.70 25.24 -1.39
N GLY A 250 10.76 25.90 -1.87
CA GLY A 250 10.72 27.29 -2.35
C GLY A 250 10.44 27.45 -3.85
N ARG A 251 10.19 26.35 -4.57
CA ARG A 251 10.12 26.31 -6.05
C ARG A 251 8.78 25.82 -6.62
N MET A 252 7.81 25.52 -5.74
CA MET A 252 6.46 25.09 -6.13
C MET A 252 5.55 26.28 -6.44
N ASP A 253 5.82 26.97 -7.54
CA ASP A 253 5.00 28.10 -7.99
C ASP A 253 3.56 27.68 -8.29
N ALA A 254 2.59 28.35 -7.65
CA ALA A 254 1.19 27.97 -7.74
C ALA A 254 0.59 28.18 -9.14
N ASP A 255 1.03 29.21 -9.87
CA ASP A 255 0.52 29.51 -11.21
C ASP A 255 1.06 28.49 -12.22
N VAL A 256 2.33 28.09 -12.09
CA VAL A 256 2.94 27.01 -12.89
C VAL A 256 2.21 25.68 -12.65
N LEU A 257 2.01 25.31 -11.39
CA LEU A 257 1.30 24.08 -11.03
C LEU A 257 -0.16 24.10 -11.52
N GLN A 258 -0.86 25.22 -11.35
CA GLN A 258 -2.23 25.37 -11.81
C GLN A 258 -2.34 25.28 -13.34
N ALA A 259 -1.38 25.85 -14.09
CA ALA A 259 -1.31 25.73 -15.54
C ALA A 259 -1.08 24.27 -16.01
N ALA A 260 -0.35 23.48 -15.20
CA ALA A 260 -0.16 22.04 -15.42
C ALA A 260 -1.34 21.17 -14.93
N GLY A 261 -2.39 21.76 -14.36
CA GLY A 261 -3.54 21.03 -13.82
C GLY A 261 -3.26 20.37 -12.46
N ILE A 262 -2.20 20.78 -11.76
CA ILE A 262 -1.81 20.25 -10.45
C ILE A 262 -2.41 21.13 -9.36
N GLY A 263 -3.46 20.64 -8.70
CA GLY A 263 -4.15 21.37 -7.62
C GLY A 263 -3.51 21.22 -6.23
N VAL A 264 -2.60 20.25 -6.05
CA VAL A 264 -1.89 19.99 -4.79
C VAL A 264 -0.41 19.87 -5.11
N SER A 265 0.44 20.70 -4.51
CA SER A 265 1.88 20.74 -4.83
C SER A 265 2.60 19.40 -4.64
N CYS A 266 2.16 18.58 -3.67
CA CYS A 266 2.67 17.22 -3.47
C CYS A 266 2.53 16.35 -4.73
N TYR A 267 1.49 16.58 -5.54
CA TYR A 267 1.22 15.81 -6.76
C TYR A 267 2.10 16.19 -7.96
N ALA A 268 3.01 17.16 -7.80
CA ALA A 268 4.06 17.40 -8.78
C ALA A 268 5.08 16.25 -8.82
N CYS A 269 5.30 15.58 -7.68
CA CYS A 269 6.27 14.49 -7.56
C CYS A 269 5.63 13.17 -7.15
N HIS A 270 4.53 13.21 -6.39
CA HIS A 270 3.80 12.01 -5.99
C HIS A 270 2.60 11.75 -6.91
N PRO A 271 2.22 10.48 -7.12
CA PRO A 271 1.08 10.14 -7.96
C PRO A 271 -0.22 10.75 -7.42
N GLY A 272 -1.00 11.43 -8.25
CA GLY A 272 -2.03 12.31 -7.70
C GLY A 272 -2.98 12.99 -8.66
N VAL A 273 -2.50 13.47 -9.81
CA VAL A 273 -3.33 14.17 -10.80
C VAL A 273 -4.32 13.18 -11.43
N ARG A 274 -3.84 12.00 -11.82
CA ARG A 274 -4.64 10.92 -12.43
C ARG A 274 -4.81 9.74 -11.48
N THR A 275 -3.75 9.38 -10.75
CA THR A 275 -3.69 8.14 -9.97
C THR A 275 -3.94 8.31 -8.47
N GLN A 276 -4.15 9.56 -8.00
CA GLN A 276 -4.71 9.87 -6.68
C GLN A 276 -4.19 8.97 -5.55
N CYS A 277 -2.89 9.06 -5.22
CA CYS A 277 -2.29 8.26 -4.15
C CYS A 277 -3.11 8.35 -2.85
N LEU A 278 -3.50 9.57 -2.46
CA LEU A 278 -4.49 9.82 -1.42
C LEU A 278 -5.91 9.89 -2.01
N ARG A 279 -6.74 8.93 -1.62
CA ARG A 279 -8.12 8.74 -2.11
C ARG A 279 -9.08 8.20 -1.03
N ASP A 280 -8.70 8.31 0.24
CA ASP A 280 -9.46 7.74 1.35
C ASP A 280 -10.65 8.61 1.82
N LEU A 281 -11.32 8.13 2.86
CA LEU A 281 -12.42 8.83 3.50
C LEU A 281 -12.07 10.24 3.99
N HIS A 282 -10.82 10.53 4.32
CA HIS A 282 -10.40 11.84 4.85
C HIS A 282 -10.47 12.90 3.76
N VAL A 283 -10.18 12.52 2.50
CA VAL A 283 -10.41 13.40 1.34
C VAL A 283 -11.88 13.80 1.22
N SER A 284 -12.81 12.87 1.46
CA SER A 284 -14.25 13.18 1.47
C SER A 284 -14.66 14.18 2.57
N LYS A 285 -13.78 14.40 3.56
CA LYS A 285 -13.93 15.38 4.65
C LYS A 285 -13.13 16.66 4.45
N GLY A 286 -12.51 16.83 3.28
CA GLY A 286 -11.72 18.02 2.94
C GLY A 286 -10.30 18.01 3.53
N LEU A 287 -9.81 16.86 3.99
CA LEU A 287 -8.43 16.71 4.45
C LEU A 287 -7.55 16.24 3.28
N GLY A 288 -6.31 16.75 3.23
CA GLY A 288 -5.33 16.40 2.20
C GLY A 288 -3.98 16.04 2.80
N CYS A 289 -2.96 15.88 1.96
CA CYS A 289 -1.63 15.44 2.38
C CYS A 289 -1.06 16.31 3.53
N MET A 290 -1.19 17.64 3.39
CA MET A 290 -0.68 18.60 4.37
C MET A 290 -1.44 18.61 5.70
N SER A 291 -2.67 18.05 5.74
CA SER A 291 -3.43 17.92 6.98
C SER A 291 -2.78 16.96 7.97
N CYS A 292 -1.99 16.00 7.47
CA CYS A 292 -1.32 14.99 8.30
C CYS A 292 0.22 15.14 8.27
N HIS A 293 0.80 15.43 7.10
CA HIS A 293 2.26 15.47 6.93
C HIS A 293 2.89 16.86 7.09
N GLY A 294 2.08 17.92 7.14
CA GLY A 294 2.54 19.31 7.04
C GLY A 294 2.96 19.71 5.62
N ASP A 295 3.53 20.91 5.48
CA ASP A 295 4.04 21.41 4.20
C ASP A 295 5.37 20.74 3.78
N MET A 296 5.86 21.06 2.58
CA MET A 296 7.13 20.49 2.08
C MET A 296 8.32 20.79 3.00
N SER A 297 8.35 21.93 3.70
CA SER A 297 9.43 22.26 4.62
C SER A 297 9.36 21.40 5.88
N ALA A 298 8.16 21.07 6.36
CA ALA A 298 7.96 20.12 7.44
C ALA A 298 8.43 18.71 7.05
N VAL A 299 8.13 18.27 5.82
CA VAL A 299 8.63 16.99 5.28
C VAL A 299 10.15 16.99 5.09
N ALA A 300 10.73 18.15 4.76
CA ALA A 300 12.17 18.34 4.62
C ALA A 300 12.95 18.38 5.95
N SER A 301 12.26 18.29 7.10
CA SER A 301 12.89 18.37 8.42
C SER A 301 14.01 17.35 8.61
N GLU A 302 15.13 17.80 9.15
CA GLU A 302 16.28 16.96 9.53
C GLU A 302 15.90 15.90 10.58
N ASN A 303 14.89 16.19 11.40
CA ASN A 303 14.44 15.32 12.48
C ASN A 303 13.35 14.32 12.04
N ARG A 304 12.97 14.32 10.77
CA ARG A 304 11.95 13.40 10.24
C ARG A 304 12.62 12.28 9.45
N HIS A 305 12.42 11.05 9.89
CA HIS A 305 12.82 9.84 9.19
C HIS A 305 11.64 9.32 8.38
N PRO A 306 11.67 9.40 7.05
CA PRO A 306 10.53 9.00 6.24
C PRO A 306 10.35 7.46 6.31
N TRP A 307 9.12 6.96 6.19
CA TRP A 307 8.71 5.56 6.42
C TRP A 307 8.84 5.06 7.87
N VAL A 308 9.29 5.91 8.80
CA VAL A 308 9.46 5.62 10.23
C VAL A 308 8.64 6.60 11.07
N ASP A 309 8.79 7.90 10.81
CA ASP A 309 8.06 8.98 11.45
C ASP A 309 6.85 9.37 10.59
N GLU A 310 5.73 8.68 10.81
CA GLU A 310 4.47 8.86 10.07
C GLU A 310 3.33 9.38 10.97
N PRO A 311 2.33 10.06 10.38
CA PRO A 311 1.16 10.54 11.12
C PRO A 311 0.43 9.39 11.82
N ARG A 312 -0.08 9.66 13.01
CA ARG A 312 -0.81 8.68 13.82
C ARG A 312 -2.29 9.00 13.89
N CYS A 313 -3.13 7.99 14.09
CA CYS A 313 -4.57 8.18 14.24
C CYS A 313 -4.89 8.97 15.53
N ASP A 314 -4.17 8.68 16.62
CA ASP A 314 -4.37 9.33 17.92
C ASP A 314 -3.91 10.80 17.98
N ASP A 315 -3.25 11.31 16.93
CA ASP A 315 -2.97 12.75 16.79
C ASP A 315 -4.24 13.58 16.55
N CYS A 316 -5.28 12.96 15.98
CA CYS A 316 -6.56 13.62 15.66
C CYS A 316 -7.80 12.93 16.24
N HIS A 317 -7.78 11.59 16.33
CA HIS A 317 -8.92 10.80 16.76
C HIS A 317 -8.86 10.52 18.25
N GLU A 318 -9.94 10.89 18.95
CA GLU A 318 -10.11 10.59 20.37
C GLU A 318 -11.50 9.98 20.58
N ARG A 319 -11.56 8.81 21.20
CA ARG A 319 -12.81 8.14 21.54
C ARG A 319 -12.68 7.30 22.80
N ASP A 320 -13.56 7.57 23.76
CA ASP A 320 -13.60 6.83 25.02
C ASP A 320 -13.68 5.32 24.79
N GLY A 321 -12.74 4.60 25.44
CA GLY A 321 -12.65 3.14 25.39
C GLY A 321 -11.96 2.57 24.16
N PHE A 322 -11.47 3.39 23.23
CA PHE A 322 -10.72 2.95 22.05
C PHE A 322 -9.22 3.07 22.31
N GLU A 323 -8.45 2.09 21.81
CA GLU A 323 -7.00 2.17 21.71
C GLU A 323 -6.64 2.35 20.23
N PHE A 324 -5.66 3.20 19.95
CA PHE A 324 -5.14 3.44 18.59
C PHE A 324 -3.83 2.68 18.41
N GLU A 325 -2.90 3.21 17.60
CA GLU A 325 -1.63 2.54 17.35
C GLU A 325 -0.82 2.33 18.62
N GLN A 326 -0.25 1.14 18.77
CA GLN A 326 0.71 0.87 19.85
C GLN A 326 1.90 1.83 19.77
N GLU A 327 2.56 2.05 20.91
CA GLU A 327 3.77 2.87 20.99
C GLU A 327 4.83 2.36 19.98
N GLY A 328 5.44 3.29 19.23
CA GLY A 328 6.46 2.97 18.23
C GLY A 328 5.95 2.15 17.03
N THR A 329 4.64 1.98 16.88
CA THR A 329 4.04 1.16 15.81
C THR A 329 3.33 2.04 14.78
N LEU A 330 3.61 1.80 13.50
CA LEU A 330 2.92 2.45 12.38
C LEU A 330 1.52 1.86 12.18
N PHE A 331 0.57 2.65 11.68
CA PHE A 331 -0.79 2.19 11.34
C PHE A 331 -0.80 0.87 10.54
N ARG A 332 0.08 0.74 9.53
CA ARG A 332 0.20 -0.48 8.70
C ARG A 332 0.53 -1.75 9.49
N ASN A 333 1.08 -1.62 10.70
CA ASN A 333 1.45 -2.73 11.58
C ASN A 333 0.65 -2.76 12.89
N ALA A 334 -0.11 -1.70 13.17
CA ALA A 334 -0.92 -1.58 14.37
C ALA A 334 -2.06 -2.61 14.37
N ARG A 335 -2.51 -2.94 15.58
CA ARG A 335 -3.57 -3.92 15.82
C ARG A 335 -4.61 -3.38 16.78
N GLY A 336 -5.84 -3.76 16.59
CA GLY A 336 -6.95 -3.49 17.50
C GLY A 336 -7.88 -4.69 17.53
N HIS A 337 -8.97 -4.58 18.30
CA HIS A 337 -9.98 -5.64 18.40
C HIS A 337 -9.37 -7.04 18.66
N HIS A 338 -8.55 -7.16 19.70
CA HIS A 338 -7.87 -8.39 20.11
C HIS A 338 -6.94 -9.00 19.04
N GLY A 339 -6.18 -8.14 18.34
CA GLY A 339 -5.10 -8.55 17.44
C GLY A 339 -5.42 -8.48 15.95
N VAL A 340 -6.60 -7.99 15.57
CA VAL A 340 -6.93 -7.70 14.17
C VAL A 340 -6.09 -6.53 13.67
N ALA A 341 -5.45 -6.66 12.52
CA ALA A 341 -4.63 -5.58 11.96
C ALA A 341 -5.51 -4.38 11.59
N CYS A 342 -5.07 -3.16 11.92
CA CYS A 342 -5.84 -1.95 11.62
C CYS A 342 -6.17 -1.85 10.12
N ALA A 343 -5.17 -2.09 9.26
CA ALA A 343 -5.34 -2.06 7.82
C ALA A 343 -6.26 -3.17 7.26
N ALA A 344 -6.43 -4.28 7.97
CA ALA A 344 -7.36 -5.34 7.58
C ALA A 344 -8.83 -4.91 7.73
N CYS A 345 -9.12 -4.04 8.70
CA CYS A 345 -10.45 -3.46 8.89
C CYS A 345 -10.63 -2.15 8.13
N HIS A 346 -9.66 -1.24 8.20
CA HIS A 346 -9.79 0.13 7.70
C HIS A 346 -9.36 0.29 6.24
N GLY A 347 -8.59 -0.66 5.69
CA GLY A 347 -7.91 -0.52 4.39
C GLY A 347 -6.48 0.02 4.55
N SER A 348 -5.76 0.05 3.44
CA SER A 348 -4.38 0.56 3.38
C SER A 348 -4.31 2.04 3.78
N PRO A 349 -3.15 2.55 4.27
CA PRO A 349 -2.92 4.00 4.36
C PRO A 349 -3.28 4.68 3.04
N HIS A 350 -3.78 5.92 3.07
CA HIS A 350 -4.18 6.69 1.89
C HIS A 350 -5.35 6.13 1.06
N ALA A 351 -5.86 4.93 1.38
CA ALA A 351 -7.00 4.28 0.71
C ALA A 351 -8.02 3.70 1.71
N MET A 352 -8.11 4.30 2.91
CA MET A 352 -9.02 3.85 3.96
C MET A 352 -10.50 3.99 3.58
N GLY A 353 -11.29 3.01 4.00
CA GLY A 353 -12.70 2.86 3.64
C GLY A 353 -13.64 3.87 4.32
N PRO A 354 -14.70 4.35 3.64
CA PRO A 354 -14.99 4.11 2.23
C PRO A 354 -14.03 4.95 1.36
N SER A 355 -13.28 4.28 0.49
CA SER A 355 -12.40 4.93 -0.47
C SER A 355 -13.23 5.64 -1.53
N LEU A 356 -12.71 6.74 -2.08
CA LEU A 356 -13.28 7.41 -3.25
C LEU A 356 -13.08 6.60 -4.54
N ASN A 357 -12.20 5.60 -4.52
CA ASN A 357 -11.99 4.68 -5.63
C ASN A 357 -12.70 3.35 -5.39
N ASP A 358 -13.51 2.92 -6.36
CA ASP A 358 -14.32 1.71 -6.27
C ASP A 358 -13.50 0.43 -6.12
N ALA A 359 -12.28 0.39 -6.68
CA ALA A 359 -11.41 -0.79 -6.61
C ALA A 359 -11.03 -1.13 -5.16
N ASP A 360 -10.73 -0.13 -4.32
CA ASP A 360 -10.41 -0.36 -2.90
C ASP A 360 -11.63 -0.86 -2.10
N ASN A 361 -12.83 -0.58 -2.58
CA ASN A 361 -14.07 -0.96 -1.90
C ASN A 361 -14.51 -2.41 -2.21
N VAL A 362 -13.91 -3.08 -3.20
CA VAL A 362 -14.30 -4.43 -3.65
C VAL A 362 -14.31 -5.44 -2.50
N GLN A 363 -13.26 -5.47 -1.68
CA GLN A 363 -13.17 -6.39 -0.53
C GLN A 363 -14.28 -6.14 0.49
N ALA A 364 -14.51 -4.88 0.85
CA ALA A 364 -15.55 -4.51 1.80
C ALA A 364 -16.94 -4.88 1.28
N ILE A 365 -17.22 -4.58 0.00
CA ILE A 365 -18.48 -4.94 -0.65
C ILE A 365 -18.66 -6.46 -0.68
N GLN A 366 -17.62 -7.23 -0.99
CA GLN A 366 -17.68 -8.69 -0.97
C GLN A 366 -18.12 -9.22 0.40
N TYR A 367 -17.56 -8.69 1.49
CA TYR A 367 -17.81 -9.25 2.83
C TYR A 367 -19.03 -8.68 3.53
N GLN A 368 -19.31 -7.39 3.42
CA GLN A 368 -20.42 -6.73 4.12
C GLN A 368 -21.47 -6.10 3.20
N GLY A 369 -21.32 -6.19 1.88
CA GLY A 369 -22.30 -5.69 0.91
C GLY A 369 -22.34 -4.16 0.76
N GLU A 370 -21.41 -3.44 1.38
CA GLU A 370 -21.29 -1.98 1.29
C GLU A 370 -19.83 -1.53 1.46
N PRO A 371 -19.42 -0.41 0.85
CA PRO A 371 -18.08 0.15 1.06
C PRO A 371 -17.91 0.67 2.49
N GLY A 372 -16.65 0.73 2.95
CA GLY A 372 -16.29 1.23 4.27
C GLY A 372 -15.47 0.23 5.07
N PRO A 373 -15.10 0.59 6.32
CA PRO A 373 -14.32 -0.30 7.16
C PRO A 373 -15.07 -1.60 7.40
N ILE A 374 -14.36 -2.71 7.28
CA ILE A 374 -14.87 -4.06 7.50
C ILE A 374 -15.07 -4.25 9.01
N GLY A 375 -16.31 -4.51 9.41
CA GLY A 375 -16.72 -4.58 10.82
C GLY A 375 -18.02 -3.85 11.12
N ARG A 376 -18.58 -3.11 10.16
CA ARG A 376 -19.93 -2.53 10.27
C ARG A 376 -21.01 -3.60 10.40
N LYS A 377 -20.79 -4.76 9.79
CA LYS A 377 -21.55 -5.99 10.00
C LYS A 377 -20.68 -6.99 10.75
N CYS A 378 -20.90 -7.13 12.06
CA CYS A 378 -20.10 -8.03 12.91
C CYS A 378 -20.16 -9.48 12.41
N SER A 379 -21.21 -9.84 11.67
CA SER A 379 -21.40 -11.16 11.07
C SER A 379 -20.30 -11.55 10.07
N VAL A 380 -19.52 -10.60 9.55
CA VAL A 380 -18.36 -10.91 8.70
C VAL A 380 -17.43 -11.87 9.44
N CYS A 381 -17.01 -11.54 10.66
CA CYS A 381 -16.14 -12.42 11.46
C CYS A 381 -16.94 -13.28 12.45
N HIS A 382 -17.92 -12.71 13.14
CA HIS A 382 -18.62 -13.38 14.24
C HIS A 382 -19.68 -14.40 13.81
N GLY A 383 -19.97 -14.51 12.51
CA GLY A 383 -21.05 -15.35 11.96
C GLY A 383 -22.47 -14.86 12.28
N ILE A 384 -22.63 -13.98 13.27
CA ILE A 384 -23.88 -13.31 13.63
C ILE A 384 -23.65 -11.81 13.76
N ASN A 385 -24.71 -11.02 13.57
CA ASN A 385 -24.62 -9.59 13.82
C ASN A 385 -24.76 -9.33 15.32
N LEU A 386 -23.66 -8.92 15.95
CA LEU A 386 -23.62 -8.56 17.37
C LEU A 386 -24.13 -7.12 17.56
N PRO A 387 -24.65 -6.77 18.75
CA PRO A 387 -24.96 -5.38 19.09
C PRO A 387 -23.70 -4.51 19.08
N LYS A 388 -23.80 -3.28 18.56
CA LYS A 388 -22.64 -2.37 18.43
C LYS A 388 -21.95 -2.03 19.75
N PHE A 389 -22.65 -2.08 20.89
CA PHE A 389 -22.04 -1.80 22.21
C PHE A 389 -21.09 -2.92 22.68
N VAL A 390 -21.06 -4.06 21.99
CA VAL A 390 -20.13 -5.18 22.24
C VAL A 390 -18.81 -4.97 21.49
N PHE A 391 -18.75 -3.99 20.57
CA PHE A 391 -17.53 -3.73 19.82
C PHE A 391 -16.43 -3.17 20.72
N ASP A 392 -15.34 -3.92 20.82
CA ASP A 392 -14.12 -3.53 21.50
C ASP A 392 -13.04 -3.17 20.46
N HIS A 393 -12.45 -1.99 20.54
CA HIS A 393 -11.36 -1.57 19.64
C HIS A 393 -9.98 -1.87 20.22
N LYS A 394 -9.90 -2.36 21.46
CA LYS A 394 -8.64 -2.54 22.19
C LYS A 394 -7.81 -3.68 21.66
N PHE A 395 -6.50 -3.55 21.84
CA PHE A 395 -5.57 -4.62 21.50
C PHE A 395 -5.61 -5.76 22.52
N SER A 396 -5.73 -5.42 23.81
CA SER A 396 -5.68 -6.37 24.94
C SER A 396 -6.96 -7.18 25.11
#